data_AF-A0A9D5HJ03-F1
#
_entry.id   AF-A0A9D5HJ03-F1
#
_cell.length_a   1.000
_cell.length_b   1.000
_cell.length_c   1.000
_cell.angle_alpha   90.00
_cell.angle_beta   90.00
_cell.angle_gamma   90.00
#
_symmetry.space_group_name_H-M   'P 1'
#
loop_
_entity.id
_entity.type
_entity.pdbx_description
1 polymer ?
#
loop_
_entity_poly.entity_id
_entity_poly.type
_entity_poly.pdbx_seq_one_letter_code
_entity_poly.pdbx_strand_id
1 'polypeptide(L)'
;MLLSSTDYGPFLQNEPSPLHTTTLVEKCTLKLVDDYKHMLCQATEPLSIFLEYIMYGHMIDNVVLIVTGTLHERDVQELLEKCHPLSVSFTFFPSIATLAVAQNMRELYRLALIDTPLAPYFSECITSEIMRNTLYKAYLEDFYNFCKKLGGATAEIMGDLLAFEADRRAVNITINSIGTELTRDDRKKLYSNFALLYPYGHEELVVCEDIDQVRAAMEKYPPYQAIYAKISYGESQMLDKACYEDEVKRLYLTFEQQFYYGVFFIYMRLREQEIRNPILSFGARNAHWPGYATNNDILFSLNTDGFQNSSKVGFLMRLQGEEVAPPRSSSRKGRRRHKKAAAPTAVQRLFDTCREVFFDGAPGVVPAPEDVGRLKSVLDNMKPADVGLAQNSPYFIKTNTKGAPPVTYLHLYECDNFSIGIFCLPPSAVIPLHNHPGMTVFSKLLFGSMHIKSYDWVDAPQNSIKTTNPPHEVKLAKLKKNAVFSASSETSILYPASGGNLHCFTATTSCAVLDVLGPPYSDPEGRHCTYYKDFPYSSFSVNGISMAGEDGEHAWLEEREKPDDFVVVGAKYWGPRIVE
;
A
#
# COMPACT_ATOMS: atom_id res chain seq x y z
N MET A 1 28.85 4.46 15.43
CA MET A 1 28.06 3.28 15.85
C MET A 1 27.11 3.66 16.99
N LEU A 2 26.01 4.37 16.71
CA LEU A 2 24.91 4.59 17.67
C LEU A 2 23.55 4.22 17.04
N LEU A 3 23.39 4.37 15.73
CA LEU A 3 22.17 3.96 15.01
C LEU A 3 22.06 2.44 14.81
N SER A 4 23.18 1.70 14.88
CA SER A 4 23.17 0.23 14.77
C SER A 4 22.45 -0.46 15.92
N SER A 5 22.32 0.21 17.07
CA SER A 5 21.58 -0.28 18.24
C SER A 5 20.12 0.18 18.28
N THR A 6 19.66 0.96 17.30
CA THR A 6 18.26 1.40 17.17
C THR A 6 17.55 0.61 16.05
N ASP A 7 16.28 0.95 15.80
CA ASP A 7 15.46 0.37 14.73
C ASP A 7 15.99 0.65 13.30
N TYR A 8 16.90 1.62 13.14
CA TYR A 8 17.60 1.88 11.88
C TYR A 8 18.74 0.90 11.58
N GLY A 9 19.18 0.11 12.57
CA GLY A 9 20.34 -0.76 12.46
C GLY A 9 20.31 -1.69 11.24
N PRO A 10 19.25 -2.49 11.03
CA PRO A 10 19.14 -3.39 9.87
C PRO A 10 19.24 -2.68 8.51
N PHE A 11 18.77 -1.43 8.41
CA PHE A 11 18.70 -0.67 7.17
C PHE A 11 20.06 -0.08 6.74
N LEU A 12 21.03 -0.04 7.66
CA LEU A 12 22.37 0.52 7.41
C LEU A 12 23.47 -0.55 7.37
N GLN A 13 23.13 -1.83 7.54
CA GLN A 13 24.10 -2.93 7.63
C GLN A 13 24.87 -3.20 6.34
N ASN A 14 24.23 -2.98 5.19
CA ASN A 14 24.79 -3.29 3.87
C ASN A 14 25.48 -2.09 3.20
N GLU A 15 25.50 -0.93 3.86
CA GLU A 15 26.07 0.29 3.29
C GLU A 15 27.60 0.34 3.48
N PRO A 16 28.38 0.61 2.42
CA PRO A 16 29.83 0.63 2.50
C PRO A 16 30.35 1.83 3.31
N SER A 17 31.45 1.62 4.02
CA SER A 17 32.17 2.69 4.70
C SER A 17 33.03 3.49 3.71
N PRO A 18 33.10 4.83 3.82
CA PRO A 18 32.48 5.69 4.84
C PRO A 18 31.02 6.06 4.53
N LEU A 19 30.16 6.01 5.55
CA LEU A 19 28.76 6.43 5.44
C LEU A 19 28.64 7.94 5.25
N HIS A 20 28.08 8.36 4.12
CA HIS A 20 27.76 9.75 3.84
C HIS A 20 26.42 10.17 4.46
N THR A 21 26.32 11.45 4.85
CA THR A 21 25.09 12.00 5.44
C THR A 21 23.90 11.89 4.48
N THR A 22 24.11 12.03 3.18
CA THR A 22 23.07 11.87 2.15
C THR A 22 22.52 10.45 2.12
N THR A 23 23.40 9.44 2.11
CA THR A 23 23.01 8.02 2.15
C THR A 23 22.25 7.67 3.43
N LEU A 24 22.66 8.24 4.57
CA LEU A 24 21.97 8.04 5.84
C LEU A 24 20.52 8.56 5.77
N VAL A 25 20.33 9.78 5.27
CA VAL A 25 18.99 10.38 5.12
C VAL A 25 18.13 9.57 4.18
N GLU A 26 18.70 9.19 3.04
CA GLU A 26 18.02 8.37 2.04
C GLU A 26 17.52 7.06 2.65
N LYS A 27 18.40 6.29 3.31
CA LYS A 27 18.04 4.99 3.89
C LYS A 27 17.05 5.12 5.05
N CYS A 28 17.19 6.13 5.91
CA CYS A 28 16.20 6.41 6.96
C CYS A 28 14.84 6.84 6.39
N THR A 29 14.84 7.64 5.31
CA THR A 29 13.61 8.04 4.62
C THR A 29 12.94 6.84 3.96
N LEU A 30 13.71 5.96 3.32
CA LEU A 30 13.18 4.73 2.73
C LEU A 30 12.56 3.82 3.80
N LYS A 31 13.18 3.70 4.97
CA LYS A 31 12.56 3.00 6.12
C LYS A 31 11.21 3.62 6.47
N LEU A 32 11.14 4.94 6.67
CA LEU A 32 9.88 5.61 7.01
C LEU A 32 8.82 5.39 5.93
N VAL A 33 9.22 5.44 4.66
CA VAL A 33 8.33 5.13 3.54
C VAL A 33 7.83 3.71 3.63
N ASP A 34 8.69 2.71 3.86
CA ASP A 34 8.32 1.30 4.00
C ASP A 34 7.37 1.04 5.18
N ASP A 35 7.64 1.66 6.33
CA ASP A 35 6.77 1.62 7.50
C ASP A 35 5.39 2.22 7.17
N TYR A 36 5.36 3.36 6.49
CA TYR A 36 4.12 4.02 6.07
C TYR A 36 3.36 3.19 5.04
N LYS A 37 4.08 2.55 4.11
CA LYS A 37 3.50 1.64 3.12
C LYS A 37 2.73 0.53 3.80
N HIS A 38 3.34 -0.04 4.82
CA HIS A 38 2.76 -1.14 5.56
C HIS A 38 1.48 -0.69 6.27
N MET A 39 1.48 0.47 6.93
CA MET A 39 0.29 1.02 7.59
C MET A 39 -0.87 1.25 6.60
N LEU A 40 -0.58 1.89 5.46
CA LEU A 40 -1.60 2.18 4.45
C LEU A 40 -2.20 0.91 3.85
N CYS A 41 -1.38 -0.12 3.60
CA CYS A 41 -1.85 -1.40 3.07
C CYS A 41 -2.80 -2.17 4.01
N GLN A 42 -2.76 -1.88 5.31
CA GLN A 42 -3.64 -2.50 6.31
C GLN A 42 -4.84 -1.62 6.67
N ALA A 43 -4.92 -0.39 6.15
CA ALA A 43 -6.00 0.54 6.45
C ALA A 43 -7.18 0.38 5.49
N THR A 44 -8.40 0.35 6.04
CA THR A 44 -9.66 0.48 5.30
C THR A 44 -10.28 1.87 5.53
N GLU A 45 -11.30 2.23 4.76
CA GLU A 45 -12.00 3.49 4.98
C GLU A 45 -12.65 3.54 6.37
N PRO A 46 -12.58 4.69 7.08
CA PRO A 46 -12.10 6.01 6.62
C PRO A 46 -10.60 6.27 6.84
N LEU A 47 -9.87 5.36 7.49
CA LEU A 47 -8.44 5.55 7.81
C LEU A 47 -7.55 5.56 6.56
N SER A 48 -7.86 4.74 5.54
CA SER A 48 -7.13 4.75 4.27
C SER A 48 -7.11 6.14 3.62
N ILE A 49 -8.27 6.79 3.54
CA ILE A 49 -8.41 8.16 3.01
C ILE A 49 -7.64 9.15 3.88
N PHE A 50 -7.72 9.02 5.22
CA PHE A 50 -6.96 9.88 6.13
C PHE A 50 -5.44 9.78 5.90
N LEU A 51 -4.93 8.56 5.70
CA LEU A 51 -3.53 8.34 5.37
C LEU A 51 -3.17 8.91 3.99
N GLU A 52 -4.06 8.81 2.99
CA GLU A 52 -3.84 9.44 1.69
C GLU A 52 -3.69 10.97 1.79
N TYR A 53 -4.53 11.65 2.58
CA TYR A 53 -4.40 13.09 2.82
C TYR A 53 -3.03 13.49 3.36
N ILE A 54 -2.45 12.70 4.28
CA ILE A 54 -1.10 12.97 4.80
C ILE A 54 -0.06 12.96 3.67
N MET A 55 -0.24 12.12 2.64
CA MET A 55 0.68 12.04 1.50
C MET A 55 0.54 13.22 0.53
N TYR A 56 -0.62 13.89 0.48
CA TYR A 56 -0.91 14.92 -0.52
C TYR A 56 0.06 16.11 -0.44
N GLY A 57 0.56 16.46 0.75
CA GLY A 57 1.61 17.47 0.90
C GLY A 57 2.87 17.13 0.10
N HIS A 58 3.38 15.91 0.22
CA HIS A 58 4.54 15.44 -0.55
C HIS A 58 4.24 15.31 -2.05
N MET A 59 2.99 15.03 -2.42
CA MET A 59 2.58 15.01 -3.82
C MET A 59 2.62 16.43 -4.41
N ILE A 60 2.12 17.42 -3.68
CA ILE A 60 2.16 18.84 -4.09
C ILE A 60 3.62 19.28 -4.27
N ASP A 61 4.51 18.97 -3.33
CA ASP A 61 5.93 19.34 -3.44
C ASP A 61 6.59 18.71 -4.66
N ASN A 62 6.32 17.43 -4.94
CA ASN A 62 6.83 16.77 -6.14
C ASN A 62 6.26 17.38 -7.41
N VAL A 63 4.95 17.68 -7.49
CA VAL A 63 4.38 18.36 -8.65
C VAL A 63 5.09 19.69 -8.88
N VAL A 64 5.20 20.53 -7.84
CA VAL A 64 5.86 21.83 -7.94
C VAL A 64 7.32 21.67 -8.39
N LEU A 65 8.05 20.68 -7.85
CA LEU A 65 9.43 20.39 -8.24
C LEU A 65 9.53 20.03 -9.72
N ILE A 66 8.68 19.11 -10.21
CA ILE A 66 8.70 18.70 -11.62
C ILE A 66 8.32 19.87 -12.52
N VAL A 67 7.28 20.64 -12.19
CA VAL A 67 6.81 21.75 -13.02
C VAL A 67 7.83 22.87 -13.10
N THR A 68 8.36 23.30 -11.95
CA THR A 68 9.38 24.36 -11.94
C THR A 68 10.66 23.90 -12.61
N GLY A 69 11.07 22.65 -12.41
CA GLY A 69 12.24 22.07 -13.06
C GLY A 69 12.10 21.99 -14.59
N THR A 70 10.94 21.54 -15.08
CA THR A 70 10.66 21.45 -16.53
C THR A 70 10.53 22.83 -17.18
N LEU A 71 9.94 23.82 -16.50
CA LEU A 71 9.93 25.22 -16.97
C LEU A 71 11.33 25.81 -17.10
N HIS A 72 12.27 25.35 -16.27
CA HIS A 72 13.69 25.70 -16.36
C HIS A 72 14.52 24.74 -17.23
N GLU A 73 13.87 23.94 -18.09
CA GLU A 73 14.51 23.03 -19.04
C GLU A 73 15.45 22.00 -18.38
N ARG A 74 15.21 21.64 -17.11
CA ARG A 74 15.98 20.58 -16.44
C ARG A 74 15.55 19.20 -16.92
N ASP A 75 16.50 18.27 -16.87
CA ASP A 75 16.23 16.89 -17.19
C ASP A 75 15.25 16.27 -16.18
N VAL A 76 14.24 15.59 -16.70
CA VAL A 76 13.15 15.00 -15.90
C VAL A 76 13.68 13.87 -15.04
N GLN A 77 14.61 13.05 -15.53
CA GLN A 77 15.13 11.93 -14.76
C GLN A 77 15.87 12.45 -13.51
N GLU A 78 16.63 13.54 -13.67
CA GLU A 78 17.28 14.24 -12.54
C GLU A 78 16.25 14.79 -11.53
N LEU A 79 15.11 15.31 -12.00
CA LEU A 79 14.04 15.80 -11.13
C LEU A 79 13.31 14.67 -10.41
N LEU A 80 13.11 13.52 -11.06
CA LEU A 80 12.50 12.33 -10.47
C LEU A 80 13.34 11.74 -9.33
N GLU A 81 14.67 11.77 -9.47
CA GLU A 81 15.60 11.34 -8.40
C GLU A 81 15.53 12.25 -7.16
N LYS A 82 15.07 13.49 -7.31
CA LYS A 82 14.89 14.46 -6.22
C LYS A 82 13.48 14.46 -5.62
N CYS A 83 12.55 13.70 -6.20
CA CYS A 83 11.19 13.60 -5.71
C CYS A 83 11.15 12.83 -4.38
N HIS A 84 10.28 13.27 -3.46
CA HIS A 84 10.12 12.58 -2.19
C HIS A 84 9.54 11.16 -2.42
N PRO A 85 10.17 10.09 -1.90
CA PRO A 85 9.83 8.71 -2.26
C PRO A 85 8.42 8.28 -1.79
N LEU A 86 7.87 8.94 -0.77
CA LEU A 86 6.54 8.67 -0.24
C LEU A 86 5.44 8.92 -1.29
N SER A 87 5.50 10.06 -1.99
CA SER A 87 4.55 10.41 -3.04
C SER A 87 4.83 9.66 -4.35
N VAL A 88 6.09 9.30 -4.63
CA VAL A 88 6.48 8.52 -5.82
C VAL A 88 5.94 7.09 -5.74
N SER A 89 5.79 6.51 -4.56
CA SER A 89 5.52 5.07 -4.45
C SER A 89 4.05 4.63 -4.48
N PHE A 90 3.06 5.52 -4.34
CA PHE A 90 1.72 5.10 -3.90
C PHE A 90 0.51 5.30 -4.82
N THR A 91 0.66 5.93 -5.97
CA THR A 91 -0.39 6.11 -7.01
C THR A 91 0.10 7.08 -8.08
N PHE A 92 1.09 7.89 -7.74
CA PHE A 92 1.59 8.98 -8.56
C PHE A 92 2.65 8.56 -9.61
N PHE A 93 3.30 7.39 -9.44
CA PHE A 93 4.39 6.95 -10.33
C PHE A 93 4.00 6.84 -11.82
N PRO A 94 2.83 6.28 -12.20
CA PRO A 94 2.49 6.17 -13.62
C PRO A 94 2.31 7.54 -14.28
N SER A 95 1.87 8.54 -13.52
CA SER A 95 1.54 9.87 -14.02
C SER A 95 2.70 10.87 -13.95
N ILE A 96 3.64 10.72 -13.00
CA ILE A 96 4.78 11.66 -12.84
C ILE A 96 5.75 11.61 -14.04
N ALA A 97 5.97 10.42 -14.63
CA ALA A 97 6.73 10.28 -15.87
C ALA A 97 6.02 10.89 -17.08
N THR A 98 4.71 11.12 -16.99
CA THR A 98 3.92 11.81 -18.02
C THR A 98 3.97 13.34 -17.84
N LEU A 99 4.16 13.85 -16.60
CA LEU A 99 4.40 15.27 -16.34
C LEU A 99 5.65 15.79 -17.08
N ALA A 100 6.64 14.91 -17.27
CA ALA A 100 7.86 15.13 -18.04
C ALA A 100 7.65 15.63 -19.47
N VAL A 101 6.52 15.26 -20.08
CA VAL A 101 6.21 15.52 -21.49
C VAL A 101 5.49 16.86 -21.65
N ALA A 102 4.92 17.40 -20.57
CA ALA A 102 4.14 18.61 -20.62
C ALA A 102 5.04 19.84 -20.85
N GLN A 103 4.72 20.63 -21.87
CA GLN A 103 5.47 21.85 -22.19
C GLN A 103 4.84 23.11 -21.57
N ASN A 104 3.66 22.98 -20.98
CA ASN A 104 2.91 24.07 -20.36
C ASN A 104 1.93 23.52 -19.31
N MET A 105 1.43 24.41 -18.46
CA MET A 105 0.54 24.07 -17.35
C MET A 105 -0.76 23.36 -17.79
N ARG A 106 -1.26 23.67 -19.00
CA ARG A 106 -2.49 23.08 -19.54
C ARG A 106 -2.28 21.63 -19.96
N GLU A 107 -1.15 21.32 -20.58
CA GLU A 107 -0.78 19.94 -20.91
C GLU A 107 -0.46 19.14 -19.65
N LEU A 108 0.22 19.75 -18.69
CA LEU A 108 0.52 19.14 -17.40
C LEU A 108 -0.76 18.69 -16.69
N TYR A 109 -1.75 19.58 -16.63
CA TYR A 109 -3.05 19.28 -16.05
C TYR A 109 -3.75 18.11 -16.77
N ARG A 110 -3.82 18.16 -18.10
CA ARG A 110 -4.51 17.16 -18.92
C ARG A 110 -3.84 15.79 -18.97
N LEU A 111 -2.51 15.74 -18.95
CA LEU A 111 -1.76 14.52 -19.20
C LEU A 111 -1.47 13.73 -17.93
N ALA A 112 -1.44 14.39 -16.77
CA ALA A 112 -0.90 13.76 -15.59
C ALA A 112 -1.55 14.17 -14.27
N LEU A 113 -2.16 15.36 -14.16
CA LEU A 113 -2.80 15.76 -12.90
C LEU A 113 -4.28 15.39 -12.81
N ILE A 114 -4.98 15.22 -13.93
CA ILE A 114 -6.42 14.87 -13.94
C ILE A 114 -6.73 13.53 -13.27
N ASP A 115 -5.80 12.56 -13.36
CA ASP A 115 -5.94 11.24 -12.76
C ASP A 115 -5.40 11.17 -11.32
N THR A 116 -5.01 12.32 -10.76
CA THR A 116 -4.43 12.40 -9.40
C THR A 116 -5.46 12.95 -8.43
N PRO A 117 -5.39 12.58 -7.14
CA PRO A 117 -6.27 13.16 -6.12
C PRO A 117 -6.06 14.67 -5.94
N LEU A 118 -4.99 15.25 -6.50
CA LEU A 118 -4.75 16.69 -6.50
C LEU A 118 -5.54 17.43 -7.58
N ALA A 119 -6.16 16.74 -8.55
CA ALA A 119 -6.89 17.35 -9.66
C ALA A 119 -7.87 18.46 -9.24
N PRO A 120 -8.66 18.31 -8.15
CA PRO A 120 -9.59 19.35 -7.70
C PRO A 120 -8.89 20.67 -7.33
N TYR A 121 -7.67 20.60 -6.80
CA TYR A 121 -6.91 21.76 -6.30
C TYR A 121 -6.32 22.63 -7.41
N PHE A 122 -6.21 22.12 -8.64
CA PHE A 122 -5.63 22.85 -9.77
C PHE A 122 -6.62 23.79 -10.48
N SER A 123 -7.91 23.71 -10.15
CA SER A 123 -8.95 24.54 -10.77
C SER A 123 -8.72 26.05 -10.56
N GLU A 124 -8.04 26.43 -9.47
CA GLU A 124 -7.75 27.81 -9.08
C GLU A 124 -6.30 28.25 -9.35
N CYS A 125 -5.46 27.40 -9.99
CA CYS A 125 -4.04 27.68 -10.15
C CYS A 125 -3.76 28.59 -11.36
N ILE A 126 -3.33 29.84 -11.11
CA ILE A 126 -3.18 30.89 -12.14
C ILE A 126 -1.75 30.93 -12.73
N THR A 127 -0.70 30.73 -11.92
CA THR A 127 0.73 30.86 -12.35
C THR A 127 1.66 29.85 -11.66
N SER A 128 2.85 29.61 -12.23
CA SER A 128 3.81 28.61 -11.74
C SER A 128 4.50 28.97 -10.42
N GLU A 129 4.74 30.26 -10.17
CA GLU A 129 5.48 30.74 -8.99
C GLU A 129 4.66 30.68 -7.71
N ILE A 130 3.34 30.80 -7.82
CA ILE A 130 2.40 30.82 -6.70
C ILE A 130 1.71 29.45 -6.51
N MET A 131 1.88 28.55 -7.49
CA MET A 131 1.29 27.20 -7.53
C MET A 131 1.39 26.46 -6.20
N ARG A 132 2.57 26.45 -5.57
CA ARG A 132 2.77 25.75 -4.30
C ARG A 132 1.79 26.23 -3.24
N ASN A 133 1.69 27.53 -3.04
CA ASN A 133 0.86 28.11 -1.97
C ASN A 133 -0.63 27.93 -2.26
N THR A 134 -1.06 28.09 -3.53
CA THR A 134 -2.44 27.84 -3.94
C THR A 134 -2.85 26.38 -3.72
N LEU A 135 -2.01 25.42 -4.13
CA LEU A 135 -2.29 24.00 -3.94
C LEU A 135 -2.33 23.62 -2.46
N TYR A 136 -1.38 24.10 -1.66
CA TYR A 136 -1.35 23.83 -0.24
C TYR A 136 -2.53 24.43 0.51
N LYS A 137 -3.00 25.62 0.13
CA LYS A 137 -4.23 26.21 0.65
C LYS A 137 -5.43 25.28 0.43
N ALA A 138 -5.68 24.90 -0.83
CA ALA A 138 -6.80 24.05 -1.18
C ALA A 138 -6.73 22.68 -0.48
N TYR A 139 -5.53 22.09 -0.41
CA TYR A 139 -5.28 20.86 0.34
C TYR A 139 -5.57 20.99 1.83
N LEU A 140 -5.10 22.05 2.49
CA LEU A 140 -5.31 22.23 3.93
C LEU A 140 -6.79 22.45 4.25
N GLU A 141 -7.50 23.22 3.42
CA GLU A 141 -8.94 23.43 3.58
C GLU A 141 -9.71 22.11 3.39
N ASP A 142 -9.39 21.33 2.36
CA ASP A 142 -10.05 20.04 2.13
C ASP A 142 -9.73 19.04 3.25
N PHE A 143 -8.47 18.94 3.68
CA PHE A 143 -8.08 18.02 4.75
C PHE A 143 -8.71 18.40 6.10
N TYR A 144 -8.80 19.70 6.39
CA TYR A 144 -9.51 20.20 7.57
C TYR A 144 -10.99 19.82 7.51
N ASN A 145 -11.65 20.05 6.38
CA ASN A 145 -13.06 19.71 6.19
C ASN A 145 -13.31 18.19 6.28
N PHE A 146 -12.40 17.37 5.74
CA PHE A 146 -12.43 15.93 5.90
C PHE A 146 -12.33 15.53 7.37
N CYS A 147 -11.36 16.08 8.11
CA CYS A 147 -11.22 15.82 9.55
C CYS A 147 -12.47 16.24 10.33
N LYS A 148 -13.11 17.36 9.99
CA LYS A 148 -14.38 17.78 10.61
C LYS A 148 -15.52 16.82 10.31
N LYS A 149 -15.60 16.25 9.11
CA LYS A 149 -16.59 15.22 8.76
C LYS A 149 -16.42 13.92 9.56
N LEU A 150 -15.18 13.53 9.89
CA LEU A 150 -14.92 12.35 10.72
C LEU A 150 -15.44 12.48 12.15
N GLY A 151 -15.49 13.71 12.67
CA GLY A 151 -16.00 14.00 14.02
C GLY A 151 -15.11 13.46 15.15
N GLY A 152 -15.64 13.55 16.38
CA GLY A 152 -15.00 13.07 17.60
C GLY A 152 -13.63 13.69 17.88
N ALA A 153 -12.78 12.95 18.60
CA ALA A 153 -11.44 13.38 18.97
C ALA A 153 -10.55 13.67 17.75
N THR A 154 -10.73 12.95 16.63
CA THR A 154 -10.00 13.23 15.39
C THR A 154 -10.26 14.65 14.89
N ALA A 155 -11.53 15.09 14.86
CA ALA A 155 -11.91 16.41 14.36
C ALA A 155 -11.39 17.57 15.23
N GLU A 156 -11.32 17.37 16.55
CA GLU A 156 -10.80 18.36 17.50
C GLU A 156 -9.28 18.45 17.38
N ILE A 157 -8.58 17.33 17.58
CA ILE A 157 -7.12 17.27 17.60
C ILE A 157 -6.53 17.66 16.24
N MET A 158 -6.98 17.04 15.15
CA MET A 158 -6.47 17.40 13.81
C MET A 158 -6.91 18.79 13.40
N GLY A 159 -8.08 19.26 13.86
CA GLY A 159 -8.50 20.64 13.64
C GLY A 159 -7.48 21.65 14.18
N ASP A 160 -7.02 21.43 15.40
CA ASP A 160 -6.02 22.30 16.05
C ASP A 160 -4.63 22.18 15.41
N LEU A 161 -4.21 20.95 15.06
CA LEU A 161 -2.91 20.72 14.39
C LEU A 161 -2.86 21.37 12.99
N LEU A 162 -3.93 21.21 12.21
CA LEU A 162 -4.02 21.81 10.87
C LEU A 162 -4.20 23.33 10.95
N ALA A 163 -4.88 23.84 11.98
CA ALA A 163 -4.99 25.28 12.19
C ALA A 163 -3.62 25.94 12.43
N PHE A 164 -2.78 25.32 13.26
CA PHE A 164 -1.42 25.78 13.48
C PHE A 164 -0.58 25.79 12.19
N GLU A 165 -0.68 24.74 11.36
CA GLU A 165 0.02 24.67 10.07
C GLU A 165 -0.47 25.73 9.08
N ALA A 166 -1.78 26.01 9.06
CA ALA A 166 -2.36 27.07 8.23
C ALA A 166 -1.87 28.46 8.64
N ASP A 167 -1.92 28.78 9.95
CA ASP A 167 -1.43 30.05 10.49
C ASP A 167 0.08 30.22 10.24
N ARG A 168 0.89 29.17 10.48
CA ARG A 168 2.32 29.18 10.18
C ARG A 168 2.60 29.48 8.71
N ARG A 169 1.84 28.88 7.79
CA ARG A 169 1.98 29.15 6.35
C ARG A 169 1.61 30.57 5.99
N ALA A 170 0.53 31.13 6.56
CA ALA A 170 0.16 32.52 6.32
C ALA A 170 1.28 33.49 6.73
N VAL A 171 1.91 33.26 7.89
CA VAL A 171 3.07 34.04 8.34
C VAL A 171 4.28 33.86 7.40
N ASN A 172 4.62 32.61 7.04
CA ASN A 172 5.76 32.35 6.16
C ASN A 172 5.57 32.95 4.75
N ILE A 173 4.34 32.93 4.21
CA ILE A 173 4.00 33.60 2.95
C ILE A 173 4.19 35.12 3.11
N THR A 174 3.72 35.69 4.23
CA THR A 174 3.89 37.12 4.52
C THR A 174 5.36 37.50 4.49
N ILE A 175 6.17 36.84 5.31
CA ILE A 175 7.61 37.13 5.46
C ILE A 175 8.35 36.97 4.12
N ASN A 176 8.13 35.85 3.42
CA ASN A 176 8.83 35.57 2.15
C ASN A 176 8.37 36.47 0.99
N SER A 177 7.23 37.15 1.12
CA SER A 177 6.73 38.08 0.10
C SER A 177 7.16 39.53 0.32
N ILE A 178 7.78 39.85 1.47
CA ILE A 178 8.31 41.20 1.72
C ILE A 178 9.42 41.50 0.71
N GLY A 179 9.30 42.63 0.01
CA GLY A 179 10.26 43.03 -1.03
C GLY A 179 10.10 42.31 -2.38
N THR A 180 9.01 41.54 -2.56
CA THR A 180 8.65 40.92 -3.85
C THR A 180 7.56 41.72 -4.57
N GLU A 181 7.28 41.38 -5.83
CA GLU A 181 6.20 42.01 -6.63
C GLU A 181 4.79 41.53 -6.23
N LEU A 182 4.67 40.66 -5.22
CA LEU A 182 3.38 40.11 -4.80
C LEU A 182 2.51 41.17 -4.11
N THR A 183 1.34 41.44 -4.69
CA THR A 183 0.40 42.44 -4.13
C THR A 183 -0.22 41.95 -2.82
N ARG A 184 -0.72 42.89 -2.01
CA ARG A 184 -1.44 42.61 -0.77
C ARG A 184 -2.67 41.72 -0.99
N ASP A 185 -3.45 41.98 -2.04
CA ASP A 185 -4.63 41.18 -2.39
C ASP A 185 -4.26 39.77 -2.83
N ASP A 186 -3.16 39.62 -3.58
CA ASP A 186 -2.70 38.30 -3.99
C ASP A 186 -2.13 37.51 -2.81
N ARG A 187 -1.40 38.15 -1.89
CA ARG A 187 -0.95 37.54 -0.63
C ARG A 187 -2.13 36.96 0.15
N LYS A 188 -3.20 37.73 0.31
CA LYS A 188 -4.42 37.30 1.02
C LYS A 188 -5.07 36.07 0.40
N LYS A 189 -5.09 35.96 -0.93
CA LYS A 189 -5.63 34.79 -1.64
C LYS A 189 -4.89 33.50 -1.31
N LEU A 190 -3.64 33.57 -0.84
CA LEU A 190 -2.81 32.41 -0.51
C LEU A 190 -3.02 31.88 0.91
N TYR A 191 -3.74 32.60 1.76
CA TYR A 191 -4.02 32.13 3.12
C TYR A 191 -5.23 31.20 3.15
N SER A 192 -5.15 30.14 3.93
CA SER A 192 -6.25 29.20 4.15
C SER A 192 -7.39 29.86 4.92
N ASN A 193 -8.64 29.63 4.53
CA ASN A 193 -9.82 30.28 5.11
C ASN A 193 -10.32 29.63 6.42
N PHE A 194 -9.39 29.18 7.27
CA PHE A 194 -9.65 28.61 8.59
C PHE A 194 -8.45 28.90 9.50
N ALA A 195 -8.49 28.43 10.76
CA ALA A 195 -7.50 28.69 11.82
C ALA A 195 -7.71 30.01 12.57
N LEU A 196 -6.78 30.35 13.48
CA LEU A 196 -6.96 31.43 14.45
C LEU A 196 -6.83 32.81 13.79
N LEU A 197 -5.98 32.93 12.78
CA LEU A 197 -5.77 34.22 12.09
C LEU A 197 -6.90 34.55 11.11
N TYR A 198 -7.73 33.58 10.73
CA TYR A 198 -8.85 33.84 9.83
C TYR A 198 -10.08 34.42 10.59
N PRO A 199 -10.72 35.50 10.09
CA PRO A 199 -10.31 36.37 8.98
C PRO A 199 -9.46 37.57 9.42
N TYR A 200 -9.53 38.00 10.68
CA TYR A 200 -9.02 39.30 11.12
C TYR A 200 -7.49 39.39 11.15
N GLY A 201 -6.81 38.33 11.60
CA GLY A 201 -5.35 38.26 11.57
C GLY A 201 -4.78 38.28 10.16
N HIS A 202 -5.53 37.80 9.17
CA HIS A 202 -5.13 37.94 7.76
C HIS A 202 -5.10 39.39 7.31
N GLU A 203 -6.08 40.22 7.70
CA GLU A 203 -6.08 41.64 7.36
C GLU A 203 -4.86 42.35 7.96
N GLU A 204 -4.45 41.95 9.16
CA GLU A 204 -3.24 42.49 9.80
C GLU A 204 -1.96 42.02 9.10
N LEU A 205 -1.84 40.73 8.77
CA LEU A 205 -0.65 40.19 8.10
C LEU A 205 -0.46 40.73 6.68
N VAL A 206 -1.56 40.97 5.95
CA VAL A 206 -1.50 41.46 4.57
C VAL A 206 -0.88 42.84 4.46
N VAL A 207 -1.03 43.68 5.48
CA VAL A 207 -0.47 45.03 5.48
C VAL A 207 0.97 45.10 5.98
N CYS A 208 1.52 44.01 6.53
CA CYS A 208 2.89 43.99 7.02
C CYS A 208 3.92 44.16 5.89
N GLU A 209 4.88 45.06 6.10
CA GLU A 209 5.96 45.40 5.17
C GLU A 209 7.36 45.05 5.69
N ASP A 210 7.47 44.68 6.96
CA ASP A 210 8.71 44.23 7.59
C ASP A 210 8.43 43.13 8.63
N ILE A 211 9.50 42.46 9.08
CA ILE A 211 9.40 41.34 10.04
C ILE A 211 8.92 41.81 11.41
N ASP A 212 9.23 43.04 11.81
CA ASP A 212 8.84 43.57 13.12
C ASP A 212 7.33 43.83 13.19
N GLN A 213 6.72 44.27 12.09
CA GLN A 213 5.27 44.38 11.94
C GLN A 213 4.59 43.01 12.00
N VAL A 214 5.16 41.99 11.35
CA VAL A 214 4.65 40.61 11.45
C VAL A 214 4.71 40.12 12.89
N ARG A 215 5.84 40.33 13.58
CA ARG A 215 6.02 39.99 14.99
C ARG A 215 4.97 40.68 15.87
N ALA A 216 4.79 41.98 15.70
CA ALA A 216 3.81 42.76 16.45
C ALA A 216 2.36 42.34 16.19
N ALA A 217 2.03 41.90 14.97
CA ALA A 217 0.72 41.33 14.66
C ALA A 217 0.52 39.99 15.37
N MET A 218 1.52 39.09 15.32
CA MET A 218 1.45 37.76 15.93
C MET A 218 1.46 37.78 17.46
N GLU A 219 2.13 38.74 18.10
CA GLU A 219 2.17 38.90 19.56
C GLU A 219 0.78 39.17 20.17
N LYS A 220 -0.18 39.67 19.39
CA LYS A 220 -1.56 39.92 19.85
C LYS A 220 -2.34 38.63 20.10
N TYR A 221 -1.90 37.52 19.53
CA TYR A 221 -2.58 36.24 19.61
C TYR A 221 -1.93 35.39 20.72
N PRO A 222 -2.63 35.10 21.84
CA PRO A 222 -2.03 34.44 23.00
C PRO A 222 -1.31 33.12 22.69
N PRO A 223 -1.83 32.23 21.81
CA PRO A 223 -1.12 30.99 21.47
C PRO A 223 0.22 31.19 20.75
N TYR A 224 0.41 32.34 20.09
CA TYR A 224 1.60 32.68 19.32
C TYR A 224 2.53 33.63 20.07
N GLN A 225 2.03 34.38 21.05
CA GLN A 225 2.80 35.36 21.81
C GLN A 225 4.12 34.80 22.34
N ALA A 226 4.12 33.60 22.93
CA ALA A 226 5.33 32.99 23.50
C ALA A 226 6.36 32.58 22.44
N ILE A 227 5.94 32.33 21.20
CA ILE A 227 6.82 32.00 20.07
C ILE A 227 7.48 33.28 19.58
N TYR A 228 6.68 34.33 19.35
CA TYR A 228 7.14 35.57 18.72
C TYR A 228 7.83 36.55 19.69
N ALA A 229 7.54 36.47 21.00
CA ALA A 229 8.22 37.27 22.03
C ALA A 229 9.68 36.83 22.26
N LYS A 230 10.05 35.60 21.89
CA LYS A 230 11.42 35.06 22.03
C LYS A 230 12.35 35.47 20.89
N ILE A 231 11.81 36.09 19.84
CA ILE A 231 12.54 36.44 18.63
C ILE A 231 13.17 37.82 18.85
N SER A 232 14.50 37.86 18.85
CA SER A 232 15.25 39.13 18.83
C SER A 232 15.06 39.85 17.49
N TYR A 233 15.05 41.19 17.53
CA TYR A 233 14.92 42.04 16.35
C TYR A 233 15.93 41.62 15.25
N GLY A 234 15.43 41.28 14.07
CA GLY A 234 16.23 41.03 12.87
C GLY A 234 16.64 39.56 12.58
N GLU A 235 16.32 38.58 13.42
CA GLU A 235 16.71 37.18 13.20
C GLU A 235 15.56 36.31 12.66
N SER A 236 15.29 36.37 11.35
CA SER A 236 14.26 35.53 10.69
C SER A 236 14.51 34.02 10.84
N GLN A 237 15.78 33.59 10.89
CA GLN A 237 16.15 32.18 11.07
C GLN A 237 15.74 31.60 12.43
N MET A 238 15.54 32.45 13.45
CA MET A 238 15.04 32.01 14.75
C MET A 238 13.55 31.67 14.73
N LEU A 239 12.77 32.30 13.85
CA LEU A 239 11.32 32.12 13.79
C LEU A 239 10.96 30.70 13.37
N ASP A 240 11.54 30.21 12.27
CA ASP A 240 11.30 28.86 11.78
C ASP A 240 11.60 27.84 12.88
N LYS A 241 12.76 27.99 13.54
CA LYS A 241 13.17 27.14 14.66
C LYS A 241 12.14 27.15 15.80
N ALA A 242 11.69 28.33 16.22
CA ALA A 242 10.71 28.46 17.31
C ALA A 242 9.35 27.84 16.94
N CYS A 243 8.90 28.03 15.70
CA CYS A 243 7.69 27.40 15.18
C CYS A 243 7.82 25.87 15.10
N TYR A 244 8.98 25.34 14.71
CA TYR A 244 9.25 23.90 14.72
C TYR A 244 9.24 23.31 16.13
N GLU A 245 9.83 24.00 17.11
CA GLU A 245 9.81 23.54 18.51
C GLU A 245 8.39 23.49 19.07
N ASP A 246 7.56 24.50 18.76
CA ASP A 246 6.15 24.50 19.18
C ASP A 246 5.32 23.44 18.45
N GLU A 247 5.58 23.21 17.15
CA GLU A 247 4.97 22.12 16.37
C GLU A 247 5.24 20.76 17.03
N VAL A 248 6.51 20.43 17.30
CA VAL A 248 6.89 19.16 17.94
C VAL A 248 6.25 19.01 19.31
N LYS A 249 6.20 20.08 20.10
CA LYS A 249 5.55 20.07 21.42
C LYS A 249 4.05 19.75 21.31
N ARG A 250 3.33 20.35 20.36
CA ARG A 250 1.90 20.06 20.11
C ARG A 250 1.69 18.62 19.67
N LEU A 251 2.53 18.14 18.75
CA LEU A 251 2.49 16.77 18.24
C LEU A 251 2.71 15.76 19.39
N TYR A 252 3.68 16.00 20.26
CA TYR A 252 3.95 15.14 21.41
C TYR A 252 2.77 15.10 22.39
N LEU A 253 2.25 16.26 22.81
CA LEU A 253 1.13 16.34 23.76
C LEU A 253 -0.14 15.67 23.23
N THR A 254 -0.37 15.76 21.93
CA THR A 254 -1.53 15.13 21.29
C THR A 254 -1.34 13.62 21.13
N PHE A 255 -0.10 13.14 20.91
CA PHE A 255 0.22 11.71 20.81
C PHE A 255 -0.20 10.89 22.04
N GLU A 256 -0.22 11.50 23.23
CA GLU A 256 -0.62 10.83 24.48
C GLU A 256 -2.12 10.48 24.55
N GLN A 257 -2.95 11.09 23.69
CA GLN A 257 -4.38 10.80 23.61
C GLN A 257 -4.63 9.45 22.89
N GLN A 258 -5.84 8.90 22.97
CA GLN A 258 -6.17 7.58 22.40
C GLN A 258 -7.42 7.63 21.53
N PHE A 259 -7.57 6.64 20.63
CA PHE A 259 -8.75 6.42 19.79
C PHE A 259 -9.08 7.56 18.82
N TYR A 260 -8.07 8.07 18.11
CA TYR A 260 -8.24 9.06 17.04
C TYR A 260 -7.20 8.82 15.93
N TYR A 261 -7.51 9.22 14.69
CA TYR A 261 -6.63 8.95 13.53
C TYR A 261 -5.43 9.90 13.46
N GLY A 262 -5.46 11.03 14.17
CA GLY A 262 -4.36 12.00 14.20
C GLY A 262 -3.04 11.41 14.68
N VAL A 263 -3.04 10.28 15.40
CA VAL A 263 -1.83 9.54 15.79
C VAL A 263 -0.95 9.20 14.57
N PHE A 264 -1.54 8.91 13.41
CA PHE A 264 -0.79 8.60 12.19
C PHE A 264 -0.17 9.84 11.55
N PHE A 265 -0.87 10.98 11.60
CA PHE A 265 -0.32 12.27 11.17
C PHE A 265 0.86 12.66 12.07
N ILE A 266 0.69 12.53 13.38
CA ILE A 266 1.72 12.83 14.38
C ILE A 266 2.94 11.94 14.22
N TYR A 267 2.73 10.62 14.08
CA TYR A 267 3.81 9.67 13.84
C TYR A 267 4.65 10.08 12.62
N MET A 268 4.00 10.42 11.50
CA MET A 268 4.69 10.85 10.30
C MET A 268 5.53 12.11 10.53
N ARG A 269 4.92 13.15 11.11
CA ARG A 269 5.63 14.42 11.37
C ARG A 269 6.81 14.25 12.32
N LEU A 270 6.65 13.46 13.39
CA LEU A 270 7.71 13.20 14.35
C LEU A 270 8.85 12.37 13.75
N ARG A 271 8.55 11.36 12.92
CA ARG A 271 9.58 10.57 12.23
C ARG A 271 10.33 11.39 11.18
N GLU A 272 9.67 12.28 10.45
CA GLU A 272 10.36 13.23 9.57
C GLU A 272 11.29 14.16 10.34
N GLN A 273 10.88 14.61 11.53
CA GLN A 273 11.74 15.42 12.39
C GLN A 273 12.94 14.61 12.90
N GLU A 274 12.71 13.35 13.27
CA GLU A 274 13.75 12.42 13.65
C GLU A 274 14.74 12.18 12.51
N ILE A 275 14.33 12.21 11.24
CA ILE A 275 15.26 12.07 10.11
C ILE A 275 16.05 13.38 9.88
N ARG A 276 15.43 14.55 10.13
CA ARG A 276 16.08 15.87 10.00
C ARG A 276 17.15 16.13 11.07
N ASN A 277 16.93 15.70 12.31
CA ASN A 277 17.83 15.96 13.45
C ASN A 277 19.25 15.31 13.34
N PRO A 278 19.40 14.04 12.88
CA PRO A 278 20.68 13.39 12.63
C PRO A 278 21.52 14.12 11.60
N ILE A 279 20.91 14.74 10.59
CA ILE A 279 21.60 15.54 9.57
C ILE A 279 22.34 16.69 10.24
N LEU A 280 21.66 17.41 11.14
CA LEU A 280 22.25 18.52 11.88
C LEU A 280 23.35 18.03 12.83
N SER A 281 23.12 16.90 13.50
CA SER A 281 24.06 16.31 14.47
C SER A 281 25.34 15.77 13.83
N PHE A 282 25.24 15.16 12.65
CA PHE A 282 26.36 14.55 11.92
C PHE A 282 27.06 15.57 11.01
N GLY A 283 26.29 16.47 10.37
CA GLY A 283 26.82 17.60 9.60
C GLY A 283 27.64 18.55 10.46
N ALA A 284 27.19 18.85 11.69
CA ALA A 284 27.96 19.67 12.64
C ALA A 284 29.28 19.02 13.09
N ARG A 285 29.30 17.68 13.25
CA ARG A 285 30.53 16.93 13.59
C ARG A 285 31.55 16.91 12.45
N ASN A 286 31.09 16.74 11.21
CA ASN A 286 31.96 16.72 10.04
C ASN A 286 32.47 18.13 9.68
N ALA A 287 31.71 19.18 9.97
CA ALA A 287 32.05 20.55 9.59
C ALA A 287 32.93 21.31 10.61
N HIS A 288 33.38 20.71 11.71
CA HIS A 288 34.21 21.37 12.74
C HIS A 288 33.63 22.71 13.24
N TRP A 289 32.32 22.78 13.51
CA TRP A 289 31.69 23.95 14.13
C TRP A 289 31.46 23.69 15.62
N PRO A 290 32.33 24.19 16.53
CA PRO A 290 32.15 24.05 17.97
C PRO A 290 31.20 25.17 18.43
N GLY A 291 29.89 24.88 18.47
CA GLY A 291 28.92 25.88 18.96
C GLY A 291 27.47 25.39 19.12
N TYR A 292 27.10 24.26 18.52
CA TYR A 292 25.71 23.79 18.51
C TYR A 292 25.43 22.62 19.47
N ALA A 293 26.22 22.49 20.54
CA ALA A 293 26.17 21.34 21.46
C ALA A 293 25.16 21.47 22.62
N THR A 294 24.25 22.45 22.62
CA THR A 294 23.35 22.70 23.77
C THR A 294 21.92 22.17 23.61
N ASN A 295 21.53 21.64 22.44
CA ASN A 295 20.14 21.22 22.19
C ASN A 295 19.88 19.71 22.30
N ASN A 296 20.83 18.94 22.84
CA ASN A 296 20.60 17.51 23.08
C ASN A 296 19.73 17.23 24.32
N ASP A 297 19.59 18.15 25.27
CA ASP A 297 19.03 17.80 26.58
C ASP A 297 17.53 17.49 26.57
N ILE A 298 16.75 17.98 25.61
CA ILE A 298 15.32 17.64 25.53
C ILE A 298 15.14 16.22 24.97
N LEU A 299 15.87 15.84 23.92
CA LEU A 299 15.81 14.48 23.36
C LEU A 299 16.60 13.45 24.17
N PHE A 300 17.68 13.84 24.86
CA PHE A 300 18.45 12.94 25.73
C PHE A 300 17.74 12.69 27.07
N SER A 301 17.08 13.71 27.66
CA SER A 301 16.22 13.50 28.83
C SER A 301 14.99 12.64 28.51
N LEU A 302 14.45 12.72 27.29
CA LEU A 302 13.37 11.86 26.82
C LEU A 302 13.80 10.41 26.59
N ASN A 303 15.10 10.14 26.41
CA ASN A 303 15.61 8.78 26.22
C ASN A 303 15.89 8.04 27.54
N THR A 304 16.02 8.76 28.67
CA THR A 304 16.31 8.13 29.97
C THR A 304 15.08 7.93 30.85
N ASP A 305 14.06 8.80 30.79
CA ASP A 305 12.96 8.74 31.76
C ASP A 305 11.54 8.58 31.15
N GLY A 306 11.40 8.53 29.82
CA GLY A 306 10.08 8.40 29.14
C GLY A 306 9.80 7.07 28.42
N PHE A 307 10.84 6.34 28.02
CA PHE A 307 10.69 5.13 27.18
C PHE A 307 10.75 3.79 27.95
N GLN A 308 10.84 3.82 29.28
CA GLN A 308 10.81 2.60 30.11
C GLN A 308 9.41 2.04 30.39
N ASN A 309 8.34 2.66 29.87
CA ASN A 309 6.98 2.10 29.90
C ASN A 309 6.43 1.75 28.50
N SER A 310 7.29 1.28 27.61
CA SER A 310 6.90 0.74 26.29
C SER A 310 6.52 -0.74 26.35
N SER A 311 5.39 -1.06 27.00
CA SER A 311 4.79 -2.40 26.96
C SER A 311 3.62 -2.54 25.96
N LYS A 312 3.51 -1.64 24.96
CA LYS A 312 2.43 -1.70 23.96
C LYS A 312 2.79 -1.46 22.48
N VAL A 313 4.06 -1.29 22.12
CA VAL A 313 4.48 -1.16 20.70
C VAL A 313 5.75 -1.98 20.44
N GLY A 314 5.71 -3.27 20.80
CA GLY A 314 6.88 -4.16 20.77
C GLY A 314 6.74 -5.39 19.86
N PHE A 315 5.73 -5.46 18.98
CA PHE A 315 5.42 -6.70 18.25
C PHE A 315 5.37 -6.57 16.72
N LEU A 316 6.19 -5.72 16.12
CA LEU A 316 6.42 -5.74 14.67
C LEU A 316 7.82 -5.20 14.36
N MET A 317 8.50 -5.86 13.42
CA MET A 317 9.85 -5.57 12.87
C MET A 317 11.03 -6.33 13.49
N ARG A 318 11.39 -7.44 12.86
CA ARG A 318 12.79 -7.84 12.66
C ARG A 318 12.92 -8.70 11.40
N LEU A 319 13.76 -8.24 10.46
CA LEU A 319 14.77 -8.96 9.65
C LEU A 319 14.85 -8.43 8.20
N GLN A 320 15.97 -7.76 7.88
CA GLN A 320 16.54 -7.48 6.54
C GLN A 320 17.89 -8.22 6.46
N GLY A 321 18.50 -8.50 5.31
CA GLY A 321 18.21 -8.14 3.91
C GLY A 321 19.24 -8.80 2.95
N GLU A 322 19.22 -8.44 1.66
CA GLU A 322 20.38 -8.42 0.73
C GLU A 322 19.94 -7.88 -0.67
N GLU A 323 20.76 -7.00 -1.28
CA GLU A 323 20.57 -6.30 -2.57
C GLU A 323 21.40 -6.96 -3.72
N VAL A 324 20.92 -6.92 -4.98
CA VAL A 324 21.75 -7.05 -6.19
C VAL A 324 21.26 -6.16 -7.36
N ALA A 325 22.22 -5.54 -8.06
CA ALA A 325 22.19 -4.47 -9.06
C ALA A 325 21.67 -4.84 -10.50
N PRO A 326 21.44 -3.84 -11.40
CA PRO A 326 20.84 -4.04 -12.72
C PRO A 326 21.84 -3.99 -13.90
N PRO A 327 21.47 -4.50 -15.10
CA PRO A 327 22.07 -4.00 -16.34
C PRO A 327 21.07 -3.50 -17.39
N ARG A 328 21.31 -2.24 -17.78
CA ARG A 328 21.49 -1.66 -19.12
C ARG A 328 20.58 -2.03 -20.31
N SER A 329 20.02 -0.95 -20.86
CA SER A 329 19.25 -0.79 -22.09
C SER A 329 20.04 -0.92 -23.40
N SER A 330 19.33 -1.26 -24.48
CA SER A 330 19.64 -0.73 -25.82
C SER A 330 18.37 -0.31 -26.58
N SER A 331 18.43 0.92 -27.10
CA SER A 331 17.47 1.63 -27.98
C SER A 331 17.47 1.04 -29.40
N ARG A 332 16.56 1.26 -30.37
CA ARG A 332 15.60 2.34 -30.70
C ARG A 332 14.93 1.93 -32.02
N LYS A 333 13.65 2.31 -32.25
CA LYS A 333 13.17 3.13 -33.40
C LYS A 333 11.65 3.07 -33.54
N GLY A 334 11.03 4.25 -33.44
CA GLY A 334 9.59 4.45 -33.52
C GLY A 334 9.04 4.55 -34.93
N ARG A 335 7.73 4.32 -35.04
CA ARG A 335 6.91 4.70 -36.19
C ARG A 335 5.53 5.12 -35.67
N ARG A 336 5.22 6.42 -35.79
CA ARG A 336 3.91 7.03 -35.46
C ARG A 336 2.77 6.29 -36.17
N ARG A 337 1.70 5.94 -35.45
CA ARG A 337 0.43 5.43 -36.01
C ARG A 337 -0.76 6.02 -35.25
N HIS A 338 -1.78 6.40 -36.02
CA HIS A 338 -3.09 6.92 -35.58
C HIS A 338 -3.68 6.16 -34.37
N LYS A 339 -4.20 6.88 -33.37
CA LYS A 339 -4.86 6.32 -32.17
C LYS A 339 -6.13 5.57 -32.58
N LYS A 340 -6.05 4.23 -32.58
CA LYS A 340 -7.17 3.30 -32.43
C LYS A 340 -7.59 3.34 -30.94
N ALA A 341 -8.88 3.16 -30.64
CA ALA A 341 -9.32 2.90 -29.26
C ALA A 341 -8.42 1.80 -28.66
N ALA A 342 -7.89 2.04 -27.46
CA ALA A 342 -6.97 1.10 -26.82
C ALA A 342 -7.68 -0.25 -26.66
N ALA A 343 -7.02 -1.33 -27.06
CA ALA A 343 -7.58 -2.66 -26.87
C ALA A 343 -7.79 -2.92 -25.37
N PRO A 344 -8.90 -3.59 -24.97
CA PRO A 344 -9.15 -3.91 -23.56
C PRO A 344 -7.97 -4.70 -23.00
N THR A 345 -7.63 -4.47 -21.72
CA THR A 345 -6.55 -5.20 -21.03
C THR A 345 -6.89 -6.68 -20.94
N ALA A 346 -5.91 -7.56 -20.70
CA ALA A 346 -6.20 -8.99 -20.59
C ALA A 346 -7.10 -9.30 -19.37
N VAL A 347 -6.92 -8.56 -18.27
CA VAL A 347 -7.77 -8.64 -17.07
C VAL A 347 -9.19 -8.19 -17.37
N GLN A 348 -9.37 -7.11 -18.14
CA GLN A 348 -10.71 -6.70 -18.57
C GLN A 348 -11.37 -7.76 -19.46
N ARG A 349 -10.63 -8.34 -20.41
CA ARG A 349 -11.15 -9.44 -21.25
C ARG A 349 -11.52 -10.68 -20.43
N LEU A 350 -10.73 -11.00 -19.40
CA LEU A 350 -11.06 -12.07 -18.46
C LEU A 350 -12.38 -11.77 -17.76
N PHE A 351 -12.49 -10.59 -17.15
CA PHE A 351 -13.71 -10.15 -16.47
C PHE A 351 -14.95 -10.18 -17.36
N ASP A 352 -14.88 -9.57 -18.55
CA ASP A 352 -15.99 -9.54 -19.51
C ASP A 352 -16.41 -10.96 -19.90
N THR A 353 -15.45 -11.87 -20.08
CA THR A 353 -15.72 -13.28 -20.38
C THR A 353 -16.38 -13.95 -19.17
N CYS A 354 -15.87 -13.77 -17.95
CA CYS A 354 -16.47 -14.33 -16.74
C CYS A 354 -17.92 -13.88 -16.56
N ARG A 355 -18.21 -12.58 -16.80
CA ARG A 355 -19.56 -12.03 -16.70
C ARG A 355 -20.55 -12.73 -17.64
N GLU A 356 -20.11 -13.10 -18.84
CA GLU A 356 -20.94 -13.85 -19.79
C GLU A 356 -21.05 -15.33 -19.42
N VAL A 357 -19.92 -15.98 -19.09
CA VAL A 357 -19.86 -17.41 -18.74
C VAL A 357 -20.65 -17.74 -17.47
N PHE A 358 -20.65 -16.84 -16.49
CA PHE A 358 -21.34 -17.01 -15.20
C PHE A 358 -22.60 -16.14 -15.09
N PHE A 359 -23.17 -15.65 -16.20
CA PHE A 359 -24.35 -14.77 -16.16
C PHE A 359 -25.53 -15.39 -15.38
N ASP A 360 -25.81 -16.67 -15.61
CA ASP A 360 -26.82 -17.46 -14.87
C ASP A 360 -26.16 -18.46 -13.89
N GLY A 361 -24.99 -18.09 -13.35
CA GLY A 361 -24.22 -18.94 -12.44
C GLY A 361 -24.99 -19.24 -11.16
N ALA A 362 -25.16 -20.52 -10.83
CA ALA A 362 -25.80 -20.96 -9.60
C ALA A 362 -25.13 -22.25 -9.07
N PRO A 363 -25.31 -22.60 -7.78
CA PRO A 363 -24.69 -23.78 -7.21
C PRO A 363 -25.03 -25.06 -7.97
N GLY A 364 -24.01 -25.80 -8.40
CA GLY A 364 -24.16 -27.04 -9.16
C GLY A 364 -24.40 -26.85 -10.67
N VAL A 365 -24.63 -25.62 -11.14
CA VAL A 365 -24.80 -25.31 -12.56
C VAL A 365 -23.42 -25.19 -13.22
N VAL A 366 -23.20 -26.00 -14.26
CA VAL A 366 -21.95 -25.99 -15.04
C VAL A 366 -22.15 -25.11 -16.28
N PRO A 367 -21.26 -24.15 -16.58
CA PRO A 367 -21.34 -23.35 -17.80
C PRO A 367 -21.31 -24.21 -19.08
N ALA A 368 -21.86 -23.70 -20.18
CA ALA A 368 -21.89 -24.42 -21.45
C ALA A 368 -20.46 -24.79 -21.91
N PRO A 369 -20.24 -25.94 -22.57
CA PRO A 369 -18.90 -26.37 -22.99
C PRO A 369 -18.16 -25.37 -23.86
N GLU A 370 -18.87 -24.62 -24.69
CA GLU A 370 -18.31 -23.54 -25.53
C GLU A 370 -17.78 -22.38 -24.68
N ASP A 371 -18.52 -21.99 -23.64
CA ASP A 371 -18.15 -20.95 -22.69
C ASP A 371 -16.99 -21.37 -21.79
N VAL A 372 -16.99 -22.62 -21.33
CA VAL A 372 -15.86 -23.22 -20.62
C VAL A 372 -14.61 -23.18 -21.49
N GLY A 373 -14.71 -23.57 -22.77
CA GLY A 373 -13.61 -23.52 -23.73
C GLY A 373 -13.11 -22.10 -23.97
N ARG A 374 -14.01 -21.12 -24.02
CA ARG A 374 -13.70 -19.70 -24.19
C ARG A 374 -12.95 -19.11 -23.00
N LEU A 375 -13.44 -19.31 -21.78
CA LEU A 375 -12.77 -18.85 -20.56
C LEU A 375 -11.42 -19.55 -20.37
N LYS A 376 -11.35 -20.85 -20.62
CA LYS A 376 -10.09 -21.61 -20.64
C LYS A 376 -9.08 -21.00 -21.60
N SER A 377 -9.51 -20.66 -22.82
CA SER A 377 -8.65 -20.05 -23.83
C SER A 377 -8.12 -18.68 -23.38
N VAL A 378 -8.94 -17.87 -22.73
CA VAL A 378 -8.50 -16.57 -22.17
C VAL A 378 -7.41 -16.80 -21.12
N LEU A 379 -7.68 -17.67 -20.13
CA LEU A 379 -6.74 -17.97 -19.05
C LEU A 379 -5.43 -18.60 -19.55
N ASP A 380 -5.49 -19.50 -20.52
CA ASP A 380 -4.31 -20.15 -21.10
C ASP A 380 -3.33 -19.16 -21.76
N ASN A 381 -3.83 -18.01 -22.20
CA ASN A 381 -3.03 -16.96 -22.82
C ASN A 381 -2.56 -15.88 -21.82
N MET A 382 -2.97 -15.93 -20.55
CA MET A 382 -2.58 -14.93 -19.55
C MET A 382 -1.15 -15.14 -19.04
N LYS A 383 -0.48 -14.01 -18.80
CA LYS A 383 0.89 -13.94 -18.29
C LYS A 383 0.93 -13.21 -16.95
N PRO A 384 1.99 -13.39 -16.14
CA PRO A 384 2.13 -12.66 -14.87
C PRO A 384 2.02 -11.13 -15.03
N ALA A 385 2.63 -10.58 -16.09
CA ALA A 385 2.60 -9.14 -16.36
C ALA A 385 1.18 -8.62 -16.68
N ASP A 386 0.31 -9.45 -17.24
CA ASP A 386 -1.07 -9.06 -17.57
C ASP A 386 -1.88 -8.76 -16.31
N VAL A 387 -1.54 -9.41 -15.20
CA VAL A 387 -2.16 -9.19 -13.88
C VAL A 387 -1.28 -8.32 -12.96
N GLY A 388 -0.26 -7.66 -13.49
CA GLY A 388 0.62 -6.80 -12.69
C GLY A 388 1.53 -7.54 -11.70
N LEU A 389 1.77 -8.84 -11.90
CA LEU A 389 2.66 -9.63 -11.05
C LEU A 389 4.09 -9.67 -11.59
N ALA A 390 5.03 -9.36 -10.71
CA ALA A 390 6.46 -9.59 -10.91
C ALA A 390 6.92 -10.78 -10.07
N GLN A 391 7.72 -11.68 -10.65
CA GLN A 391 8.17 -12.92 -9.99
C GLN A 391 9.06 -12.66 -8.75
N ASN A 392 9.67 -11.48 -8.66
CA ASN A 392 10.46 -11.00 -7.52
C ASN A 392 9.62 -10.24 -6.48
N SER A 393 8.28 -10.25 -6.60
CA SER A 393 7.41 -9.65 -5.60
C SER A 393 7.61 -10.29 -4.22
N PRO A 394 7.50 -9.53 -3.11
CA PRO A 394 7.65 -10.07 -1.76
C PRO A 394 6.71 -11.24 -1.45
N TYR A 395 5.58 -11.38 -2.16
CA TYR A 395 4.63 -12.49 -2.01
C TYR A 395 5.25 -13.88 -2.25
N PHE A 396 6.39 -13.93 -2.95
CA PHE A 396 7.03 -15.17 -3.40
C PHE A 396 8.29 -15.52 -2.60
N ILE A 397 8.69 -14.67 -1.65
CA ILE A 397 9.91 -14.83 -0.85
C ILE A 397 9.60 -15.72 0.36
N LYS A 398 10.37 -16.79 0.52
CA LYS A 398 10.30 -17.63 1.72
C LYS A 398 10.90 -16.86 2.89
N THR A 399 10.08 -16.51 3.88
CA THR A 399 10.56 -15.94 5.14
C THR A 399 11.17 -17.03 6.00
N ASN A 400 12.21 -16.70 6.78
CA ASN A 400 13.01 -17.66 7.55
C ASN A 400 12.31 -18.12 8.86
N THR A 401 11.00 -18.38 8.78
CA THR A 401 10.15 -18.78 9.90
C THR A 401 10.13 -20.30 10.06
N LYS A 402 10.12 -20.79 11.31
CA LYS A 402 9.83 -22.20 11.61
C LYS A 402 8.34 -22.46 11.33
N GLY A 403 8.00 -23.00 10.15
CA GLY A 403 6.61 -23.33 9.77
C GLY A 403 6.39 -23.36 8.26
N ALA A 404 5.16 -23.70 7.84
CA ALA A 404 4.75 -23.59 6.44
C ALA A 404 4.72 -22.10 6.01
N PRO A 405 5.27 -21.72 4.85
CA PRO A 405 5.22 -20.34 4.38
C PRO A 405 3.77 -19.89 4.15
N PRO A 406 3.40 -18.65 4.51
CA PRO A 406 2.05 -18.15 4.29
C PRO A 406 1.77 -17.98 2.79
N VAL A 407 0.51 -18.22 2.40
CA VAL A 407 0.02 -17.95 1.05
C VAL A 407 -0.55 -16.53 1.01
N THR A 408 -0.18 -15.74 0.01
CA THR A 408 -0.78 -14.41 -0.18
C THR A 408 -1.95 -14.49 -1.15
N TYR A 409 -3.10 -13.95 -0.79
CA TYR A 409 -4.27 -13.85 -1.68
C TYR A 409 -4.45 -12.42 -2.16
N LEU A 410 -4.49 -12.24 -3.49
CA LEU A 410 -4.80 -10.98 -4.15
C LEU A 410 -6.21 -11.06 -4.70
N HIS A 411 -7.12 -10.28 -4.12
CA HIS A 411 -8.50 -10.19 -4.57
C HIS A 411 -8.59 -9.25 -5.79
N LEU A 412 -9.13 -9.74 -6.92
CA LEU A 412 -9.30 -8.94 -8.13
C LEU A 412 -10.74 -8.45 -8.27
N TYR A 413 -11.71 -9.35 -8.10
CA TYR A 413 -13.12 -9.06 -8.26
C TYR A 413 -13.99 -10.13 -7.60
N GLU A 414 -15.17 -9.76 -7.13
CA GLU A 414 -16.22 -10.68 -6.70
C GLU A 414 -17.60 -10.04 -6.88
N CYS A 415 -18.54 -10.85 -7.34
CA CYS A 415 -19.97 -10.56 -7.38
C CYS A 415 -20.74 -11.84 -7.03
N ASP A 416 -22.06 -11.79 -6.97
CA ASP A 416 -22.90 -12.95 -6.60
C ASP A 416 -22.67 -14.20 -7.48
N ASN A 417 -22.21 -14.01 -8.72
CA ASN A 417 -22.09 -15.09 -9.71
C ASN A 417 -20.68 -15.68 -9.85
N PHE A 418 -19.63 -14.91 -9.59
CA PHE A 418 -18.25 -15.37 -9.70
C PHE A 418 -17.25 -14.49 -8.95
N SER A 419 -16.09 -15.05 -8.64
CA SER A 419 -14.94 -14.33 -8.11
C SER A 419 -13.67 -14.62 -8.90
N ILE A 420 -12.75 -13.66 -8.87
CA ILE A 420 -11.42 -13.71 -9.47
C ILE A 420 -10.40 -13.37 -8.38
N GLY A 421 -9.45 -14.28 -8.18
CA GLY A 421 -8.39 -14.11 -7.19
C GLY A 421 -7.06 -14.67 -7.68
N ILE A 422 -5.97 -14.26 -7.04
CA ILE A 422 -4.65 -14.85 -7.28
C ILE A 422 -4.06 -15.32 -5.96
N PHE A 423 -3.70 -16.60 -5.91
CA PHE A 423 -2.88 -17.15 -4.84
C PHE A 423 -1.41 -17.05 -5.22
N CYS A 424 -0.63 -16.35 -4.40
CA CYS A 424 0.81 -16.26 -4.50
C CYS A 424 1.44 -17.17 -3.44
N LEU A 425 2.16 -18.20 -3.90
CA LEU A 425 2.74 -19.22 -3.05
C LEU A 425 4.28 -19.13 -3.09
N PRO A 426 4.94 -18.88 -1.95
CA PRO A 426 6.38 -19.09 -1.80
C PRO A 426 6.77 -20.58 -1.98
N PRO A 427 8.05 -20.91 -2.23
CA PRO A 427 8.50 -22.30 -2.28
C PRO A 427 8.14 -23.05 -1.00
N SER A 428 7.62 -24.27 -1.15
CA SER A 428 7.11 -25.13 -0.06
C SER A 428 5.80 -24.69 0.60
N ALA A 429 5.16 -23.60 0.16
CA ALA A 429 3.83 -23.25 0.63
C ALA A 429 2.79 -24.30 0.19
N VAL A 430 1.82 -24.56 1.05
CA VAL A 430 0.77 -25.56 0.82
C VAL A 430 -0.59 -24.91 0.97
N ILE A 431 -1.44 -25.05 -0.05
CA ILE A 431 -2.88 -24.93 0.13
C ILE A 431 -3.38 -26.36 0.41
N PRO A 432 -3.85 -26.65 1.63
CA PRO A 432 -4.20 -28.01 2.06
C PRO A 432 -5.38 -28.56 1.24
N LEU A 433 -5.61 -29.87 1.36
CA LEU A 433 -6.72 -30.51 0.66
C LEU A 433 -8.05 -29.89 1.08
N HIS A 434 -8.75 -29.29 0.12
CA HIS A 434 -10.02 -28.59 0.34
C HIS A 434 -10.98 -28.81 -0.83
N ASN A 435 -12.26 -28.50 -0.65
CA ASN A 435 -13.31 -28.62 -1.67
C ASN A 435 -13.83 -27.26 -2.15
N HIS A 436 -14.56 -27.27 -3.27
CA HIS A 436 -15.31 -26.13 -3.82
C HIS A 436 -16.77 -26.54 -4.07
N PRO A 437 -17.61 -26.57 -3.02
CA PRO A 437 -18.95 -27.17 -3.09
C PRO A 437 -19.87 -26.42 -4.06
N GLY A 438 -20.35 -27.12 -5.09
CA GLY A 438 -21.29 -26.56 -6.06
C GLY A 438 -20.67 -25.57 -7.06
N MET A 439 -19.34 -25.47 -7.15
CA MET A 439 -18.67 -24.47 -7.97
C MET A 439 -18.01 -25.09 -9.21
N THR A 440 -17.91 -24.31 -10.27
CA THR A 440 -16.96 -24.56 -11.36
C THR A 440 -15.76 -23.65 -11.14
N VAL A 441 -14.54 -24.22 -11.13
CA VAL A 441 -13.29 -23.51 -10.81
C VAL A 441 -12.32 -23.63 -11.98
N PHE A 442 -11.71 -22.52 -12.37
CA PHE A 442 -10.66 -22.44 -13.38
C PHE A 442 -9.38 -21.93 -12.73
N SER A 443 -8.36 -22.79 -12.67
CA SER A 443 -7.08 -22.47 -12.04
C SER A 443 -5.95 -22.49 -13.06
N LYS A 444 -5.31 -21.34 -13.27
CA LYS A 444 -4.16 -21.19 -14.17
C LYS A 444 -2.90 -20.84 -13.39
N LEU A 445 -1.86 -21.66 -13.55
CA LEU A 445 -0.53 -21.35 -13.07
C LEU A 445 0.14 -20.33 -14.00
N LEU A 446 0.34 -19.10 -13.53
CA LEU A 446 0.91 -18.01 -14.34
C LEU A 446 2.44 -18.11 -14.46
N PHE A 447 3.11 -18.63 -13.43
CA PHE A 447 4.54 -18.93 -13.43
C PHE A 447 4.90 -19.94 -12.33
N GLY A 448 6.11 -20.48 -12.41
CA GLY A 448 6.65 -21.42 -11.43
C GLY A 448 6.13 -22.85 -11.63
N SER A 449 6.29 -23.68 -10.59
CA SER A 449 5.80 -25.05 -10.57
C SER A 449 5.23 -25.43 -9.21
N MET A 450 4.22 -26.30 -9.24
CA MET A 450 3.60 -26.87 -8.05
C MET A 450 3.12 -28.28 -8.28
N HIS A 451 3.12 -29.07 -7.22
CA HIS A 451 2.50 -30.38 -7.20
C HIS A 451 1.02 -30.23 -6.87
N ILE A 452 0.17 -30.81 -7.72
CA ILE A 452 -1.29 -30.79 -7.55
C ILE A 452 -1.76 -32.22 -7.32
N LYS A 453 -2.44 -32.44 -6.20
CA LYS A 453 -3.16 -33.68 -5.91
C LYS A 453 -4.65 -33.39 -5.84
N SER A 454 -5.48 -34.16 -6.52
CA SER A 454 -6.92 -33.93 -6.57
C SER A 454 -7.73 -35.21 -6.67
N TYR A 455 -8.99 -35.14 -6.22
CA TYR A 455 -9.93 -36.24 -6.11
C TYR A 455 -11.34 -35.82 -6.47
N ASP A 456 -12.14 -36.80 -6.91
CA ASP A 456 -13.60 -36.69 -6.93
C ASP A 456 -14.19 -37.72 -5.97
N TRP A 457 -15.34 -37.42 -5.39
CA TRP A 457 -16.07 -38.40 -4.59
C TRP A 457 -16.48 -39.62 -5.43
N VAL A 458 -16.50 -40.81 -4.81
CA VAL A 458 -17.06 -42.01 -5.44
C VAL A 458 -18.57 -42.03 -5.20
N ASP A 459 -19.34 -42.17 -6.28
CA ASP A 459 -20.80 -42.40 -6.22
C ASP A 459 -21.08 -43.82 -5.70
N ALA A 460 -21.05 -44.00 -4.39
CA ALA A 460 -21.51 -45.24 -3.75
C ALA A 460 -22.96 -45.05 -3.27
N PRO A 461 -23.85 -46.04 -3.46
CA PRO A 461 -25.18 -45.99 -2.85
C PRO A 461 -25.01 -45.88 -1.33
N GLN A 462 -25.60 -44.85 -0.72
CA GLN A 462 -25.48 -44.50 0.71
C GLN A 462 -25.96 -45.59 1.70
N ASN A 463 -26.38 -46.76 1.19
CA ASN A 463 -26.70 -47.91 2.03
C ASN A 463 -25.47 -48.82 2.18
N SER A 464 -24.92 -48.81 3.39
CA SER A 464 -24.02 -49.81 4.01
C SER A 464 -22.51 -49.69 3.77
N ILE A 465 -21.87 -48.69 4.37
CA ILE A 465 -20.56 -48.93 4.98
C ILE A 465 -20.66 -48.52 6.46
N LYS A 466 -21.23 -49.39 7.29
CA LYS A 466 -21.01 -49.32 8.73
C LYS A 466 -19.64 -49.93 9.00
N THR A 467 -18.58 -49.13 8.93
CA THR A 467 -17.29 -49.54 9.49
C THR A 467 -17.49 -49.74 10.98
N THR A 468 -17.18 -50.92 11.49
CA THR A 468 -17.11 -51.18 12.93
C THR A 468 -15.91 -50.41 13.50
N ASN A 469 -16.15 -49.18 13.98
CA ASN A 469 -15.22 -48.21 14.60
C ASN A 469 -14.06 -47.71 13.70
N PRO A 470 -14.00 -46.39 13.40
CA PRO A 470 -13.35 -45.43 14.30
C PRO A 470 -14.20 -44.14 14.54
N PRO A 471 -13.73 -43.16 15.34
CA PRO A 471 -14.53 -42.02 15.85
C PRO A 471 -14.91 -40.94 14.83
N HIS A 472 -14.54 -41.08 13.56
CA HIS A 472 -14.65 -40.04 12.54
C HIS A 472 -15.16 -40.63 11.21
N GLU A 473 -16.05 -39.89 10.55
CA GLU A 473 -16.71 -40.27 9.31
C GLU A 473 -15.74 -40.07 8.12
N VAL A 474 -15.21 -41.17 7.57
CA VAL A 474 -14.32 -41.15 6.39
C VAL A 474 -15.09 -41.56 5.13
N LYS A 475 -14.79 -40.90 3.99
CA LYS A 475 -15.48 -41.14 2.71
C LYS A 475 -14.49 -41.46 1.60
N LEU A 476 -14.87 -42.39 0.71
CA LEU A 476 -14.02 -42.82 -0.40
C LEU A 476 -14.02 -41.78 -1.53
N ALA A 477 -12.82 -41.45 -2.02
CA ALA A 477 -12.61 -40.58 -3.16
C ALA A 477 -11.66 -41.23 -4.18
N LYS A 478 -11.90 -40.96 -5.47
CA LYS A 478 -11.08 -41.43 -6.58
C LYS A 478 -10.07 -40.35 -6.97
N LEU A 479 -8.80 -40.72 -7.06
CA LEU A 479 -7.71 -39.85 -7.48
C LEU A 479 -7.93 -39.41 -8.93
N LYS A 480 -7.80 -38.10 -9.17
CA LYS A 480 -7.94 -37.49 -10.50
C LYS A 480 -6.63 -36.94 -11.03
N LYS A 481 -5.81 -36.37 -10.14
CA LYS A 481 -4.50 -35.86 -10.52
C LYS A 481 -3.53 -35.99 -9.36
N ASN A 482 -2.29 -36.32 -9.68
CA ASN A 482 -1.17 -36.39 -8.75
C ASN A 482 0.11 -36.14 -9.53
N ALA A 483 0.39 -34.87 -9.84
CA ALA A 483 1.45 -34.51 -10.77
C ALA A 483 2.00 -33.11 -10.49
N VAL A 484 3.22 -32.85 -10.96
CA VAL A 484 3.82 -31.51 -10.97
C VAL A 484 3.36 -30.76 -12.22
N PHE A 485 2.90 -29.54 -12.02
CA PHE A 485 2.50 -28.59 -13.06
C PHE A 485 3.49 -27.45 -13.14
N SER A 486 3.55 -26.84 -14.32
CA SER A 486 4.29 -25.61 -14.57
C SER A 486 3.41 -24.62 -15.33
N ALA A 487 3.89 -23.40 -15.57
CA ALA A 487 3.13 -22.41 -16.34
C ALA A 487 2.82 -22.81 -17.79
N SER A 488 3.52 -23.82 -18.34
CA SER A 488 3.17 -24.37 -19.65
C SER A 488 1.98 -25.33 -19.60
N SER A 489 1.56 -25.77 -18.41
CA SER A 489 0.37 -26.59 -18.26
C SER A 489 -0.88 -25.80 -18.61
N GLU A 490 -1.87 -26.46 -19.21
CA GLU A 490 -3.19 -25.89 -19.46
C GLU A 490 -3.92 -25.56 -18.15
N THR A 491 -4.85 -24.61 -18.22
CA THR A 491 -5.78 -24.26 -17.15
C THR A 491 -6.50 -25.50 -16.65
N SER A 492 -6.45 -25.74 -15.33
CA SER A 492 -7.20 -26.81 -14.69
C SER A 492 -8.65 -26.37 -14.51
N ILE A 493 -9.60 -27.25 -14.82
CA ILE A 493 -11.03 -26.97 -14.68
C ILE A 493 -11.61 -28.02 -13.75
N LEU A 494 -12.20 -27.56 -12.65
CA LEU A 494 -12.88 -28.39 -11.67
C LEU A 494 -14.37 -28.12 -11.77
N TYR A 495 -15.17 -29.17 -11.76
CA TYR A 495 -16.63 -29.10 -11.80
C TYR A 495 -17.21 -29.51 -10.43
N PRO A 496 -18.50 -29.22 -10.15
CA PRO A 496 -19.12 -29.55 -8.87
C PRO A 496 -19.01 -31.03 -8.46
N ALA A 497 -19.05 -31.94 -9.45
CA ALA A 497 -19.04 -33.40 -9.22
C ALA A 497 -17.89 -34.13 -9.93
N SER A 498 -17.01 -33.42 -10.65
CA SER A 498 -15.94 -34.06 -11.40
C SER A 498 -14.76 -33.14 -11.67
N GLY A 499 -13.62 -33.70 -12.08
CA GLY A 499 -12.46 -32.92 -12.51
C GLY A 499 -11.46 -32.63 -11.40
N GLY A 500 -11.68 -33.13 -10.18
CA GLY A 500 -10.79 -32.97 -9.04
C GLY A 500 -11.23 -31.86 -8.10
N ASN A 501 -12.54 -31.73 -7.83
CA ASN A 501 -13.09 -30.65 -6.98
C ASN A 501 -12.40 -30.58 -5.61
N LEU A 502 -12.02 -31.74 -5.06
CA LEU A 502 -11.18 -31.81 -3.88
C LEU A 502 -9.73 -31.77 -4.30
N HIS A 503 -8.97 -30.76 -3.89
CA HIS A 503 -7.58 -30.65 -4.30
C HIS A 503 -6.67 -29.96 -3.29
N CYS A 504 -5.37 -30.21 -3.42
CA CYS A 504 -4.33 -29.49 -2.70
C CYS A 504 -3.24 -29.02 -3.66
N PHE A 505 -2.59 -27.91 -3.28
CA PHE A 505 -1.47 -27.36 -4.00
C PHE A 505 -0.24 -27.35 -3.09
N THR A 506 0.87 -27.87 -3.60
CA THR A 506 2.18 -27.79 -2.92
C THR A 506 3.17 -27.11 -3.85
N ALA A 507 3.53 -25.87 -3.53
CA ALA A 507 4.47 -25.08 -4.33
C ALA A 507 5.86 -25.72 -4.35
N THR A 508 6.34 -26.10 -5.54
CA THR A 508 7.68 -26.65 -5.74
C THR A 508 8.69 -25.52 -5.91
N THR A 509 8.31 -24.50 -6.67
CA THR A 509 8.97 -23.19 -6.71
C THR A 509 8.01 -22.12 -6.21
N SER A 510 8.46 -20.88 -6.11
CA SER A 510 7.51 -19.77 -6.06
C SER A 510 6.61 -19.81 -7.28
N CYS A 511 5.32 -19.58 -7.07
CA CYS A 511 4.34 -19.62 -8.14
C CYS A 511 3.11 -18.78 -7.83
N ALA A 512 2.37 -18.41 -8.88
CA ALA A 512 1.10 -17.70 -8.78
C ALA A 512 0.01 -18.47 -9.52
N VAL A 513 -1.09 -18.75 -8.82
CA VAL A 513 -2.28 -19.38 -9.38
C VAL A 513 -3.36 -18.33 -9.52
N LEU A 514 -3.71 -17.99 -10.76
CA LEU A 514 -4.89 -17.20 -11.06
C LEU A 514 -6.11 -18.12 -11.04
N ASP A 515 -7.06 -17.81 -10.17
CA ASP A 515 -8.22 -18.63 -9.89
C ASP A 515 -9.50 -17.85 -10.20
N VAL A 516 -10.40 -18.48 -10.96
CA VAL A 516 -11.74 -17.97 -11.24
C VAL A 516 -12.72 -19.04 -10.82
N LEU A 517 -13.66 -18.70 -9.95
CA LEU A 517 -14.68 -19.64 -9.49
C LEU A 517 -16.06 -19.02 -9.55
N GLY A 518 -17.06 -19.84 -9.86
CA GLY A 518 -18.45 -19.42 -9.93
C GLY A 518 -19.38 -20.56 -9.51
N PRO A 519 -20.34 -20.29 -8.58
CA PRO A 519 -20.48 -19.09 -7.74
C PRO A 519 -19.41 -18.98 -6.62
N PRO A 520 -19.19 -17.80 -5.99
CA PRO A 520 -18.22 -17.60 -4.89
C PRO A 520 -18.61 -18.28 -3.60
N TYR A 521 -17.65 -18.68 -2.75
CA TYR A 521 -17.93 -19.25 -1.42
C TYR A 521 -18.99 -18.47 -0.62
N SER A 522 -19.86 -19.19 0.09
CA SER A 522 -20.93 -18.60 0.90
C SER A 522 -21.31 -19.55 2.04
N ASP A 523 -20.93 -19.21 3.27
CA ASP A 523 -21.30 -19.99 4.46
C ASP A 523 -22.83 -20.07 4.66
N PRO A 524 -23.61 -18.98 4.49
CA PRO A 524 -25.08 -19.02 4.63
C PRO A 524 -25.77 -19.98 3.64
N GLU A 525 -25.20 -20.17 2.46
CA GLU A 525 -25.74 -21.04 1.42
C GLU A 525 -25.14 -22.46 1.46
N GLY A 526 -24.38 -22.80 2.50
CA GLY A 526 -23.77 -24.11 2.68
C GLY A 526 -22.58 -24.38 1.75
N ARG A 527 -22.01 -23.33 1.17
CA ARG A 527 -20.89 -23.39 0.22
C ARG A 527 -19.60 -22.87 0.88
N HIS A 528 -19.30 -23.40 2.06
CA HIS A 528 -18.08 -23.06 2.82
C HIS A 528 -16.92 -23.96 2.37
N CYS A 529 -15.69 -23.48 2.60
CA CYS A 529 -14.47 -24.24 2.31
C CYS A 529 -14.23 -25.28 3.40
N THR A 530 -14.27 -26.57 3.05
CA THR A 530 -14.04 -27.70 3.95
C THR A 530 -12.67 -28.30 3.67
N TYR A 531 -11.92 -28.66 4.73
CA TYR A 531 -10.58 -29.24 4.61
C TYR A 531 -10.60 -30.75 4.91
N TYR A 532 -9.67 -31.49 4.31
CA TYR A 532 -9.60 -32.95 4.44
C TYR A 532 -8.18 -33.47 4.73
N LYS A 533 -8.09 -34.64 5.36
CA LYS A 533 -6.91 -35.52 5.38
C LYS A 533 -7.16 -36.69 4.45
N ASP A 534 -6.18 -37.05 3.63
CA ASP A 534 -6.23 -38.26 2.83
C ASP A 534 -5.43 -39.40 3.47
N PHE A 535 -6.00 -40.60 3.38
CA PHE A 535 -5.37 -41.84 3.80
C PHE A 535 -5.31 -42.81 2.62
N PRO A 536 -4.24 -43.64 2.51
CA PRO A 536 -4.17 -44.70 1.54
C PRO A 536 -5.42 -45.60 1.56
N TYR A 537 -5.84 -46.11 0.41
CA TYR A 537 -7.01 -47.00 0.32
C TYR A 537 -6.89 -48.20 1.27
N SER A 538 -5.67 -48.74 1.39
CA SER A 538 -5.29 -49.85 2.28
C SER A 538 -5.40 -49.55 3.79
N SER A 539 -5.63 -48.30 4.19
CA SER A 539 -5.71 -47.90 5.61
C SER A 539 -6.99 -48.37 6.31
N PHE A 540 -8.05 -48.68 5.56
CA PHE A 540 -9.33 -49.14 6.12
C PHE A 540 -9.78 -50.42 5.42
N SER A 541 -10.15 -51.44 6.21
CA SER A 541 -10.73 -52.67 5.70
C SER A 541 -12.25 -52.63 5.84
N VAL A 542 -12.96 -52.73 4.71
CA VAL A 542 -14.42 -52.87 4.71
C VAL A 542 -14.77 -54.34 4.63
N ASN A 543 -15.27 -54.92 5.73
CA ASN A 543 -15.72 -56.30 5.75
C ASN A 543 -16.94 -56.48 4.82
N GLY A 544 -16.79 -57.30 3.78
CA GLY A 544 -17.91 -57.89 3.05
C GLY A 544 -18.43 -57.15 1.81
N ILE A 545 -17.79 -56.06 1.36
CA ILE A 545 -18.14 -55.39 0.10
C ILE A 545 -16.88 -55.27 -0.75
N SER A 546 -16.88 -55.91 -1.92
CA SER A 546 -15.92 -55.61 -2.98
C SER A 546 -16.22 -54.21 -3.50
N MET A 547 -15.63 -53.20 -2.88
CA MET A 547 -15.58 -51.88 -3.49
C MET A 547 -14.56 -51.93 -4.63
N ALA A 548 -14.94 -51.40 -5.79
CA ALA A 548 -14.10 -51.31 -6.99
C ALA A 548 -13.03 -50.21 -6.82
N GLY A 549 -12.17 -50.38 -5.82
CA GLY A 549 -11.07 -49.47 -5.52
C GLY A 549 -9.73 -50.19 -5.53
N GLU A 550 -8.76 -49.66 -6.28
CA GLU A 550 -7.37 -50.10 -6.27
C GLU A 550 -6.50 -49.11 -5.51
N ASP A 551 -5.48 -49.63 -4.80
CA ASP A 551 -4.50 -48.81 -4.08
C ASP A 551 -3.69 -47.97 -5.06
N GLY A 552 -3.55 -46.68 -4.79
CA GLY A 552 -2.99 -45.70 -5.74
C GLY A 552 -4.01 -45.02 -6.66
N GLU A 553 -5.20 -45.60 -6.87
CA GLU A 553 -6.30 -44.92 -7.59
C GLU A 553 -7.35 -44.32 -6.65
N HIS A 554 -7.46 -44.82 -5.42
CA HIS A 554 -8.44 -44.37 -4.44
C HIS A 554 -7.78 -43.96 -3.12
N ALA A 555 -8.46 -43.09 -2.37
CA ALA A 555 -8.06 -42.68 -1.04
C ALA A 555 -9.30 -42.48 -0.16
N TRP A 556 -9.12 -42.63 1.15
CA TRP A 556 -10.12 -42.27 2.13
C TRP A 556 -9.90 -40.84 2.59
N LEU A 557 -10.92 -40.01 2.53
CA LEU A 557 -10.86 -38.62 2.97
C LEU A 557 -11.65 -38.45 4.27
N GLU A 558 -10.99 -37.85 5.26
CA GLU A 558 -11.57 -37.47 6.54
C GLU A 558 -11.67 -35.95 6.60
N GLU A 559 -12.84 -35.42 6.93
CA GLU A 559 -13.01 -33.99 7.17
C GLU A 559 -12.21 -33.54 8.40
N ARG A 560 -11.62 -32.35 8.34
CA ARG A 560 -10.86 -31.76 9.43
C ARG A 560 -11.09 -30.26 9.52
N GLU A 561 -10.78 -29.71 10.70
CA GLU A 561 -10.61 -28.28 10.84
C GLU A 561 -9.44 -27.77 9.98
N LYS A 562 -9.55 -26.49 9.60
CA LYS A 562 -8.49 -25.76 8.91
C LYS A 562 -7.16 -25.96 9.65
N PRO A 563 -6.08 -26.39 8.97
CA PRO A 563 -4.77 -26.52 9.62
C PRO A 563 -4.30 -25.19 10.25
N ASP A 564 -3.84 -25.23 11.50
CA ASP A 564 -3.30 -24.05 12.21
C ASP A 564 -2.07 -23.45 11.50
N ASP A 565 -1.31 -24.28 10.80
CA ASP A 565 -0.13 -23.90 10.02
C ASP A 565 -0.49 -23.38 8.61
N PHE A 566 -1.75 -23.47 8.19
CA PHE A 566 -2.23 -22.91 6.94
C PHE A 566 -2.70 -21.47 7.11
N VAL A 567 -1.79 -20.54 6.81
CA VAL A 567 -2.03 -19.10 6.90
C VAL A 567 -2.21 -18.51 5.49
N VAL A 568 -3.33 -17.82 5.28
CA VAL A 568 -3.60 -17.03 4.08
C VAL A 568 -3.63 -15.56 4.48
N VAL A 569 -2.83 -14.73 3.81
CA VAL A 569 -2.72 -13.30 4.06
C VAL A 569 -3.31 -12.54 2.86
N GLY A 570 -4.31 -11.71 3.10
CA GLY A 570 -4.85 -10.83 2.06
C GLY A 570 -3.88 -9.69 1.73
N ALA A 571 -3.72 -9.38 0.45
CA ALA A 571 -3.01 -8.18 0.00
C ALA A 571 -3.77 -7.51 -1.15
N LYS A 572 -3.63 -6.18 -1.26
CA LYS A 572 -4.29 -5.41 -2.31
C LYS A 572 -3.71 -5.77 -3.68
N TYR A 573 -4.59 -6.00 -4.65
CA TYR A 573 -4.25 -6.16 -6.04
C TYR A 573 -3.91 -4.80 -6.68
N TRP A 574 -2.72 -4.69 -7.29
CA TRP A 574 -2.22 -3.46 -7.92
C TRP A 574 -2.08 -3.55 -9.45
N GLY A 575 -2.57 -4.64 -10.05
CA GLY A 575 -2.55 -4.82 -11.50
C GLY A 575 -3.60 -3.98 -12.24
N PRO A 576 -3.79 -4.21 -13.54
CA PRO A 576 -4.78 -3.49 -14.35
C PRO A 576 -6.17 -3.55 -13.72
N ARG A 577 -6.82 -2.40 -13.56
CA ARG A 577 -8.15 -2.31 -12.97
C ARG A 577 -9.21 -2.92 -13.89
N ILE A 578 -10.17 -3.58 -13.27
CA ILE A 578 -11.43 -3.97 -13.91
C ILE A 578 -12.35 -2.74 -13.89
N VAL A 579 -12.99 -2.46 -15.01
CA VAL A 579 -14.05 -1.47 -15.15
C VAL A 579 -15.33 -2.26 -15.42
N GLU A 580 -16.32 -2.13 -14.53
CA GLU A 580 -17.58 -2.87 -14.60
C GLU A 580 -18.52 -2.37 -15.70
#